data_AF-A0A4Q9G2E2-F1
#
_entry.id   AF-A0A4Q9G2E2-F1
#
_cell.length_a   1.000
_cell.length_b   1.000
_cell.length_c   1.000
_cell.angle_alpha   90.00
_cell.angle_beta   90.00
_cell.angle_gamma   90.00
#
_symmetry.space_group_name_H-M   'P 1'
#
loop_
_entity.id
_entity.type
_entity.pdbx_description
1 polymer ?
#
loop_
_entity_poly.entity_id
_entity_poly.type
_entity_poly.pdbx_seq_one_letter_code
_entity_poly.pdbx_strand_id
1 'polypeptide(L)' 'MQENRARRAIYRQTLRELNALTTRDLHDLGIDRAMIGRLAHEAAWGTR' A
#
# COMPACT_ATOMS: atom_id res chain seq x y z
N MET A 1 9.63 -16.41 10.95
CA MET A 1 10.66 -15.44 10.51
C MET A 1 10.51 -15.04 9.04
N GLN A 2 10.48 -15.98 8.10
CA GLN A 2 10.37 -15.71 6.65
C GLN A 2 9.06 -14.98 6.28
N GLU A 3 7.92 -15.41 6.82
CA GLU A 3 6.60 -14.86 6.48
C GLU A 3 6.46 -13.38 6.86
N ASN A 4 6.95 -12.97 8.04
CA ASN A 4 6.93 -11.56 8.46
C ASN A 4 7.82 -10.67 7.57
N ARG A 5 8.91 -11.22 7.03
CA ARG A 5 9.76 -10.50 6.07
C ARG A 5 9.05 -10.33 4.73
N ALA A 6 8.36 -11.37 4.25
CA ALA A 6 7.58 -11.32 3.03
C ALA A 6 6.45 -10.28 3.12
N ARG A 7 5.65 -10.30 4.19
CA ARG A 7 4.60 -9.28 4.43
C ARG A 7 5.17 -7.86 4.45
N ARG A 8 6.30 -7.66 5.14
CA ARG A 8 6.94 -6.35 5.23
C ARG A 8 7.54 -5.88 3.90
N ALA A 9 7.96 -6.82 3.04
CA ALA A 9 8.37 -6.49 1.67
C ALA A 9 7.19 -6.00 0.84
N ILE A 10 6.05 -6.70 0.88
CA ILE A 10 4.79 -6.30 0.22
C ILE A 10 4.38 -4.90 0.68
N TYR A 11 4.31 -4.66 1.99
CA TYR A 11 3.94 -3.36 2.54
C TYR A 11 4.80 -2.21 1.99
N ARG A 12 6.13 -2.39 1.99
CA ARG A 12 7.07 -1.35 1.52
C ARG A 12 6.97 -1.15 0.01
N GLN A 13 6.76 -2.23 -0.74
CA GLN A 13 6.57 -2.16 -2.19
C GLN A 13 5.29 -1.38 -2.51
N THR A 14 4.16 -1.75 -1.92
CA THR A 14 2.87 -1.08 -2.12
C THR A 14 2.95 0.39 -1.72
N LEU A 15 3.58 0.71 -0.58
CA LEU A 15 3.82 2.09 -0.16
C LEU A 15 4.60 2.88 -1.22
N ARG A 16 5.68 2.31 -1.74
CA ARG A 16 6.54 2.97 -2.73
C ARG A 16 5.78 3.23 -4.03
N GLU A 17 5.04 2.23 -4.51
CA GLU A 17 4.27 2.31 -5.74
C GLU A 17 3.15 3.36 -5.63
N LEU A 18 2.35 3.31 -4.56
CA LEU A 18 1.28 4.28 -4.35
C LEU A 18 1.80 5.71 -4.10
N ASN A 19 2.94 5.88 -3.42
CA ASN A 19 3.54 7.21 -3.24
C ASN A 19 4.15 7.78 -4.52
N ALA A 20 4.52 6.93 -5.48
CA ALA A 20 5.03 7.35 -6.78
C ALA A 20 3.91 7.89 -7.70
N LEU A 21 2.65 7.55 -7.43
CA LEU A 21 1.49 8.06 -8.14
C LEU A 21 1.22 9.53 -7.79
N THR A 22 0.74 10.28 -8.78
CA THR A 22 0.28 11.65 -8.54
C THR A 22 -1.06 11.65 -7.81
N THR A 23 -1.44 12.78 -7.22
CA THR A 23 -2.77 12.94 -6.62
C THR A 23 -3.87 12.63 -7.63
N ARG A 24 -3.72 13.04 -8.91
CA ARG A 24 -4.71 12.73 -9.94
C ARG A 24 -4.82 11.23 -10.19
N ASP A 25 -3.69 10.54 -10.38
CA ASP A 25 -3.71 9.09 -10.63
C ASP A 25 -4.34 8.32 -9.46
N LEU A 26 -4.07 8.75 -8.22
CA LEU A 26 -4.71 8.20 -7.03
C LEU A 26 -6.22 8.43 -7.03
N HIS A 27 -6.67 9.66 -7.32
CA HIS A 27 -8.10 9.98 -7.42
C HIS A 27 -8.80 9.25 -8.55
N ASP A 28 -8.15 9.03 -9.70
CA ASP A 28 -8.68 8.26 -10.83
C ASP A 28 -8.90 6.78 -10.43
N LEU A 29 -8.08 6.26 -9.53
CA LEU A 29 -8.23 4.93 -8.92
C LEU A 29 -9.22 4.92 -7.73
N GLY A 30 -9.80 6.06 -7.36
CA GLY A 30 -10.67 6.19 -6.18
C GLY A 30 -9.93 6.08 -4.84
N ILE A 31 -8.64 6.40 -4.81
CA ILE A 31 -7.77 6.31 -3.63
C ILE A 31 -7.42 7.73 -3.16
N ASP A 32 -7.63 8.01 -1.88
CA ASP A 32 -7.08 9.22 -1.26
C ASP A 32 -5.66 8.98 -0.74
N ARG A 33 -4.81 10.01 -0.73
CA ARG A 33 -3.42 9.92 -0.24
C ARG A 33 -3.35 9.47 1.23
N ALA A 34 -4.33 9.81 2.05
CA ALA A 34 -4.44 9.34 3.44
C ALA A 34 -4.70 7.83 3.54
N MET A 35 -5.27 7.21 2.50
CA MET A 35 -5.57 5.78 2.48
C MET A 35 -4.35 4.91 2.15
N ILE A 36 -3.27 5.48 1.59
CA ILE A 36 -2.08 4.74 1.16
C ILE A 36 -1.53 3.83 2.27
N GLY A 37 -1.41 4.34 3.50
CA GLY A 37 -0.89 3.56 4.62
C GLY A 37 -1.78 2.38 4.98
N ARG A 38 -3.10 2.57 4.92
CA ARG A 38 -4.10 1.53 5.17
C ARG A 38 -4.08 0.47 4.06
N LEU A 39 -4.10 0.88 2.78
CA LEU A 39 -4.04 -0.01 1.62
C LEU A 39 -2.77 -0.85 1.62
N ALA A 40 -1.61 -0.24 1.90
CA ALA A 40 -0.36 -0.98 2.01
C ALA A 40 -0.42 -2.03 3.13
N HIS A 41 -1.06 -1.72 4.26
CA HIS A 41 -1.23 -2.66 5.36
C HIS A 41 -2.19 -3.80 4.98
N GLU A 42 -3.33 -3.49 4.36
CA GLU A 42 -4.29 -4.48 3.87
C GLU A 42 -3.66 -5.42 2.83
N ALA A 43 -2.83 -4.90 1.92
CA ALA A 43 -2.11 -5.72 0.94
C ALA A 43 -1.13 -6.72 1.59
N ALA A 44 -0.51 -6.34 2.72
CA ALA A 44 0.52 -7.15 3.37
C ALA A 44 -0.04 -8.12 4.43
N TRP A 45 -1.09 -7.73 5.16
CA TRP A 45 -1.64 -8.50 6.27
C TRP A 45 -3.11 -8.91 6.08
N GLY A 46 -3.76 -8.45 5.02
CA GLY A 46 -5.18 -8.67 4.76
C GLY A 46 -6.07 -7.61 5.43
N THR A 47 -7.33 -7.56 4.99
CA THR A 47 -8.40 -6.83 5.66
C THR A 47 -8.92 -7.72 6.78
N ARG A 48 -9.02 -7.18 7.99
CA ARG A 48 -9.61 -7.90 9.13
C ARG A 48 -11.09 -8.21 8.88
#